data_AF-A0A537VZ27-F1
#
_entry.id   AF-A0A537VZ27-F1
#
_cell.length_a   1.000
_cell.length_b   1.000
_cell.length_c   1.000
_cell.angle_alpha   90.00
_cell.angle_beta   90.00
_cell.angle_gamma   90.00
#
_symmetry.space_group_name_H-M   'P 1'
#
loop_
_entity.id
_entity.type
_entity.pdbx_description
1 polymer ?
#
loop_
_entity_poly.entity_id
_entity_poly.type
_entity_poly.pdbx_seq_one_letter_code
_entity_poly.pdbx_strand_id
1 'polypeptide(L)'
;MQRAEQKIVAGALLTRDDLAGLSAAQLRVLRNAVFARYGRVFQSPDLQSYFQSRPWYRPRADFSERVLTANDRANADLLKSFEEGGATASAPSDPATVRREVADALEGWAASLRERDIAAHMSHYADTLDTYYAKQNVPASQVRSERARAFSRYDKMDVTLGDLQITPDPAGGRATATFDKSWDFESDSRHATGSVRQQLTLTN
;
A
#
# COMPACT_ATOMS: atom_id res chain seq x y z
N MET A 1 16.75 8.08 -6.97
CA MET A 1 16.65 7.95 -8.44
C MET A 1 18.03 7.93 -9.10
N GLN A 2 18.86 8.98 -8.98
CA GLN A 2 20.18 9.05 -9.65
C GLN A 2 21.13 7.87 -9.33
N ARG A 3 21.16 7.40 -8.08
CA ARG A 3 21.98 6.23 -7.68
C ARG A 3 21.57 4.96 -8.41
N ALA A 4 20.27 4.69 -8.54
CA ALA A 4 19.75 3.54 -9.24
C ALA A 4 20.07 3.62 -10.76
N GLU A 5 19.91 4.80 -11.36
CA GLU A 5 20.27 5.03 -12.76
C GLU A 5 21.76 4.75 -13.02
N GLN A 6 22.66 5.24 -12.15
CA GLN A 6 24.10 4.99 -12.27
C GLN A 6 24.44 3.50 -12.19
N LYS A 7 23.82 2.75 -11.26
CA LYS A 7 23.99 1.30 -11.16
C LYS A 7 23.54 0.57 -12.41
N ILE A 8 22.40 0.95 -12.98
CA ILE A 8 21.89 0.39 -14.24
C ILE A 8 22.90 0.64 -15.37
N VAL A 9 23.38 1.87 -15.53
CA VAL A 9 24.35 2.22 -16.58
C VAL A 9 25.68 1.47 -16.40
N ALA A 10 26.10 1.25 -15.15
CA ALA A 10 27.28 0.44 -14.81
C ALA A 10 27.06 -1.07 -14.97
N GLY A 11 25.81 -1.55 -15.11
CA GLY A 11 25.47 -2.97 -15.15
C GLY A 11 25.51 -3.68 -13.79
N ALA A 12 25.44 -2.91 -12.71
CA ALA A 12 25.37 -3.41 -11.35
C ALA A 12 23.94 -3.84 -10.99
N LEU A 13 23.83 -4.78 -10.05
CA LEU A 13 22.55 -5.22 -9.51
C LEU A 13 21.96 -4.14 -8.59
N LEU A 14 20.67 -3.89 -8.73
CA LEU A 14 19.90 -3.03 -7.85
C LEU A 14 19.46 -3.78 -6.60
N THR A 15 19.38 -3.06 -5.48
CA THR A 15 18.75 -3.56 -4.25
C THR A 15 17.43 -2.83 -4.01
N ARG A 16 16.59 -3.38 -3.13
CA ARG A 16 15.32 -2.76 -2.73
C ARG A 16 15.52 -1.34 -2.17
N ASP A 17 16.60 -1.12 -1.42
CA ASP A 17 16.95 0.19 -0.86
C ASP A 17 17.28 1.24 -1.93
N ASP A 18 17.78 0.83 -3.11
CA ASP A 18 18.02 1.76 -4.22
C ASP A 18 16.71 2.28 -4.83
N LEU A 19 15.60 1.57 -4.60
CA LEU A 19 14.27 1.83 -5.15
C LEU A 19 13.28 2.41 -4.12
N ALA A 20 13.65 2.40 -2.84
CA ALA A 20 12.81 2.92 -1.77
C ALA A 20 12.50 4.42 -1.97
N GLY A 21 11.24 4.80 -1.84
CA GLY A 21 10.77 6.18 -1.99
C GLY A 21 10.72 6.71 -3.43
N LEU A 22 10.87 5.86 -4.44
CA LEU A 22 10.71 6.25 -5.84
C LEU A 22 9.25 6.16 -6.27
N SER A 23 8.80 7.15 -7.05
CA SER A 23 7.45 7.13 -7.62
C SER A 23 7.33 6.10 -8.76
N ALA A 24 6.10 5.66 -9.06
CA ALA A 24 5.83 4.77 -10.19
C ALA A 24 6.38 5.31 -11.52
N ALA A 25 6.31 6.63 -11.73
CA ALA A 25 6.90 7.28 -12.91
C ALA A 25 8.43 7.16 -12.93
N GLN A 26 9.10 7.32 -11.79
CA GLN A 26 10.55 7.15 -11.68
C GLN A 26 10.97 5.68 -11.87
N LEU A 27 10.22 4.74 -11.31
CA LEU A 27 10.43 3.30 -11.49
C LEU A 27 10.29 2.93 -12.98
N ARG A 28 9.25 3.44 -13.66
CA ARG A 28 9.07 3.28 -15.11
C ARG A 28 10.27 3.80 -15.90
N VAL A 29 10.79 4.97 -15.55
CA VAL A 29 11.99 5.52 -16.20
C VAL A 29 13.20 4.61 -15.96
N LEU A 30 13.42 4.16 -14.73
CA LEU A 30 14.54 3.25 -14.40
C LEU A 30 14.42 1.90 -15.12
N ARG A 31 13.22 1.31 -15.19
CA ARG A 31 13.00 0.06 -15.94
C ARG A 31 13.34 0.24 -17.40
N ASN A 32 12.94 1.37 -17.99
CA ASN A 32 13.29 1.70 -19.36
C ASN A 32 14.78 2.01 -19.53
N ALA A 33 15.46 2.54 -18.51
CA ALA A 33 16.89 2.81 -18.55
C ALA A 33 17.74 1.55 -18.77
N VAL A 34 17.29 0.40 -18.26
CA VAL A 34 17.92 -0.92 -18.50
C VAL A 34 18.02 -1.20 -19.99
N PHE A 35 16.94 -0.96 -20.74
CA PHE A 35 16.92 -1.14 -22.19
C PHE A 35 17.58 0.01 -22.95
N ALA A 36 17.44 1.24 -22.45
CA ALA A 36 18.03 2.44 -23.04
C ALA A 36 19.57 2.36 -23.07
N ARG A 37 20.18 1.72 -22.07
CA ARG A 37 21.62 1.43 -22.02
C ARG A 37 22.11 0.67 -23.26
N TYR A 38 21.25 -0.16 -23.84
CA TYR A 38 21.53 -0.93 -25.06
C TYR A 38 21.01 -0.24 -26.33
N GLY A 39 20.53 0.99 -26.22
CA GLY A 39 20.08 1.82 -27.32
C GLY A 39 18.64 1.60 -27.76
N ARG A 40 17.78 0.99 -26.94
CA ARG A 40 16.35 0.89 -27.25
C ARG A 40 15.76 2.27 -27.55
N VAL A 41 15.14 2.41 -28.72
CA VAL A 41 14.39 3.62 -29.10
C VAL A 41 12.99 3.55 -28.50
N PHE A 42 12.53 4.65 -27.90
CA PHE A 42 11.22 4.75 -27.28
C PHE A 42 10.26 5.56 -28.15
N GLN A 43 9.02 5.08 -28.26
CA GLN A 43 7.93 5.80 -28.94
C GLN A 43 7.23 6.80 -28.01
N SER A 44 7.31 6.58 -26.69
CA SER A 44 6.69 7.47 -25.71
C SER A 44 7.48 8.81 -25.65
N PRO A 45 6.84 9.97 -25.89
CA PRO A 45 7.54 11.25 -25.99
C PRO A 45 8.30 11.65 -24.71
N ASP A 46 7.76 11.28 -23.55
CA ASP A 46 8.36 11.50 -22.23
C ASP A 46 9.66 10.72 -22.06
N LEU A 47 9.65 9.42 -22.35
CA LEU A 47 10.84 8.56 -22.28
C LEU A 47 11.88 8.96 -23.32
N GLN A 48 11.43 9.27 -24.54
CA GLN A 48 12.31 9.70 -25.61
C GLN A 48 13.05 10.99 -25.23
N SER A 49 12.32 12.01 -24.78
CA SER A 49 12.90 13.30 -24.36
C SER A 49 13.86 13.11 -23.17
N TYR A 50 13.46 12.29 -22.19
CA TYR A 50 14.29 11.98 -21.04
C TYR A 50 15.62 11.35 -21.46
N PHE A 51 15.61 10.27 -22.24
CA PHE A 51 16.84 9.56 -22.60
C PHE A 51 17.69 10.32 -23.61
N GLN A 52 17.09 11.10 -24.52
CA GLN A 52 17.85 11.97 -25.43
C GLN A 52 18.67 13.03 -24.69
N SER A 53 18.23 13.45 -23.51
CA SER A 53 19.01 14.38 -22.66
C SER A 53 20.20 13.70 -21.94
N ARG A 54 20.30 12.37 -21.97
CA ARG A 54 21.33 11.63 -21.22
C ARG A 54 22.60 11.44 -22.06
N PRO A 55 23.78 11.79 -21.52
CA PRO A 55 25.03 11.72 -22.28
C PRO A 55 25.43 10.28 -22.66
N TRP A 56 25.01 9.30 -21.86
CA TRP A 56 25.30 7.87 -22.06
C TRP A 56 24.35 7.18 -23.03
N TYR A 57 23.21 7.80 -23.40
CA TYR A 57 22.23 7.17 -24.28
C TYR A 57 22.65 7.27 -25.75
N ARG A 58 22.58 6.13 -26.45
CA ARG A 58 22.93 6.00 -27.87
C ARG A 58 21.85 5.15 -28.56
N PRO A 59 20.87 5.77 -29.25
CA PRO A 59 19.79 5.03 -29.89
C PRO A 59 20.31 4.10 -30.99
N ARG A 60 19.74 2.91 -31.05
CA ARG A 60 20.11 1.81 -31.96
C ARG A 60 18.85 1.19 -32.53
N ALA A 61 18.73 1.19 -33.86
CA ALA A 61 17.59 0.59 -34.54
C ALA A 61 17.59 -0.95 -34.46
N ASP A 62 18.75 -1.56 -34.20
CA ASP A 62 18.98 -3.00 -34.10
C ASP A 62 18.87 -3.54 -32.66
N PHE A 63 18.27 -2.79 -31.73
CA PHE A 63 18.09 -3.24 -30.34
C PHE A 63 17.35 -4.58 -30.27
N SER A 64 17.90 -5.51 -29.48
CA SER A 64 17.29 -6.80 -29.19
C SER A 64 17.43 -7.12 -27.71
N GLU A 65 16.36 -7.60 -27.06
CA GLU A 65 16.39 -8.01 -25.65
C GLU A 65 17.40 -9.13 -25.35
N ARG A 66 17.87 -9.85 -26.38
CA ARG A 66 18.90 -10.90 -26.24
C ARG A 66 20.23 -10.37 -25.72
N VAL A 67 20.51 -9.07 -25.89
CA VAL A 67 21.75 -8.44 -25.42
C VAL A 67 21.75 -8.18 -23.91
N LEU A 68 20.60 -8.30 -23.24
CA LEU A 68 20.48 -8.09 -21.80
C LEU A 68 21.27 -9.16 -21.04
N THR A 69 21.99 -8.75 -20.01
CA THR A 69 22.68 -9.65 -19.08
C THR A 69 21.70 -10.23 -18.05
N ALA A 70 22.16 -11.18 -17.24
CA ALA A 70 21.39 -11.67 -16.09
C ALA A 70 21.05 -10.53 -15.11
N ASN A 71 21.99 -9.62 -14.86
CA ASN A 71 21.77 -8.46 -13.98
C ASN A 71 20.71 -7.52 -14.56
N ASP A 72 20.74 -7.28 -15.88
CA ASP A 72 19.75 -6.40 -16.52
C ASP A 72 18.34 -6.98 -16.44
N ARG A 73 18.19 -8.30 -16.68
CA ARG A 73 16.91 -8.99 -16.52
C ARG A 73 16.43 -8.93 -15.07
N ALA A 74 17.29 -9.27 -14.11
CA ALA A 74 16.96 -9.20 -12.68
C ALA A 74 16.57 -7.78 -12.23
N ASN A 75 17.25 -6.74 -12.74
CA ASN A 75 16.92 -5.35 -12.47
C ASN A 75 15.56 -4.97 -13.08
N ALA A 76 15.30 -5.36 -14.32
CA ALA A 76 14.02 -5.09 -14.99
C ALA A 76 12.85 -5.77 -14.27
N ASP A 77 13.05 -7.02 -13.82
CA ASP A 77 12.06 -7.78 -13.04
C ASP A 77 11.84 -7.16 -11.66
N LEU A 78 12.91 -6.76 -10.97
CA LEU A 78 12.80 -6.06 -9.68
C LEU A 78 12.03 -4.74 -9.84
N LEU A 79 12.40 -3.92 -10.83
CA LEU A 79 11.71 -2.66 -11.10
C LEU A 79 10.25 -2.87 -11.49
N LYS A 80 9.97 -3.88 -12.31
CA LYS A 80 8.60 -4.29 -12.65
C LYS A 80 7.83 -4.74 -11.42
N SER A 81 8.43 -5.51 -10.50
CA SER A 81 7.76 -5.93 -9.25
C SER A 81 7.47 -4.76 -8.32
N PHE A 82 8.30 -3.71 -8.32
CA PHE A 82 8.04 -2.47 -7.58
C PHE A 82 6.99 -1.60 -8.27
N GLU A 83 6.94 -1.62 -9.61
CA GLU A 83 5.85 -1.03 -10.37
C GLU A 83 4.54 -1.76 -10.11
N GLU A 84 4.51 -3.09 -10.13
CA GLU A 84 3.32 -3.94 -10.01
C GLU A 84 2.82 -4.07 -8.58
N GLY A 85 3.73 -4.26 -7.62
CA GLY A 85 3.44 -4.12 -6.19
C GLY A 85 3.01 -2.70 -5.82
N GLY A 86 3.31 -1.71 -6.68
CA GLY A 86 2.77 -0.37 -6.64
C GLY A 86 1.58 -0.11 -7.59
N ALA A 87 1.22 -1.04 -8.48
CA ALA A 87 0.20 -0.84 -9.53
C ALA A 87 -1.11 -1.58 -9.27
N THR A 88 -1.20 -2.42 -8.24
CA THR A 88 -2.48 -2.73 -7.60
C THR A 88 -2.95 -1.62 -6.65
N ALA A 89 -2.12 -0.61 -6.39
CA ALA A 89 -2.50 0.63 -5.72
C ALA A 89 -2.44 1.80 -6.72
N SER A 90 -3.40 1.87 -7.65
CA SER A 90 -3.70 3.17 -8.23
C SER A 90 -3.98 4.12 -7.08
N ALA A 91 -3.14 5.14 -6.96
CA ALA A 91 -3.06 6.00 -5.82
C ALA A 91 -4.40 6.67 -5.50
N PRO A 92 -4.59 7.03 -4.22
CA PRO A 92 -5.05 8.35 -3.89
C PRO A 92 -3.80 9.24 -3.78
N SER A 93 -3.30 9.77 -4.90
CA SER A 93 -2.21 10.76 -4.87
C SER A 93 -2.68 12.15 -4.40
N ASP A 94 -3.98 12.30 -4.17
CA ASP A 94 -4.57 13.40 -3.41
C ASP A 94 -4.81 12.94 -1.97
N PRO A 95 -4.28 13.64 -0.96
CA PRO A 95 -4.65 13.45 0.44
C PRO A 95 -6.16 13.32 0.67
N ALA A 96 -7.01 13.99 -0.12
CA ALA A 96 -8.46 13.84 -0.01
C ALA A 96 -8.97 12.44 -0.40
N THR A 97 -8.34 11.81 -1.39
CA THR A 97 -8.73 10.46 -1.81
C THR A 97 -8.21 9.43 -0.81
N VAL A 98 -7.03 9.65 -0.19
CA VAL A 98 -6.52 8.77 0.89
C VAL A 98 -7.48 8.84 2.07
N ARG A 99 -7.88 10.06 2.44
CA ARG A 99 -8.87 10.29 3.49
C ARG A 99 -10.19 9.60 3.18
N ARG A 100 -10.68 9.68 1.94
CA ARG A 100 -11.92 9.03 1.53
C ARG A 100 -11.84 7.51 1.63
N GLU A 101 -10.79 6.89 1.08
CA GLU A 101 -10.64 5.44 1.12
C GLU A 101 -10.47 4.91 2.55
N VAL A 102 -9.71 5.61 3.39
CA VAL A 102 -9.58 5.27 4.81
C VAL A 102 -10.92 5.44 5.53
N ALA A 103 -11.69 6.48 5.22
CA ALA A 103 -13.03 6.67 5.78
C ALA A 103 -14.01 5.57 5.34
N ASP A 104 -14.03 5.22 4.05
CA ASP A 104 -14.87 4.15 3.49
C ASP A 104 -14.51 2.79 4.09
N ALA A 105 -13.22 2.51 4.29
CA ALA A 105 -12.76 1.29 4.94
C ALA A 105 -13.16 1.22 6.43
N LEU A 106 -13.08 2.34 7.16
CA LEU A 106 -13.50 2.42 8.56
C LEU A 106 -15.02 2.30 8.70
N GLU A 107 -15.80 2.88 7.79
CA GLU A 107 -17.26 2.73 7.78
C GLU A 107 -17.67 1.30 7.42
N GLY A 108 -17.03 0.67 6.43
CA GLY A 108 -17.24 -0.75 6.10
C GLY A 108 -16.94 -1.68 7.29
N TRP A 109 -15.84 -1.40 8.00
CA TRP A 109 -15.51 -2.10 9.25
C TRP A 109 -16.59 -1.91 10.33
N ALA A 110 -17.10 -0.69 10.52
CA ALA A 110 -18.18 -0.42 11.49
C ALA A 110 -19.50 -1.10 11.07
N ALA A 111 -19.85 -1.05 9.79
CA ALA A 111 -21.04 -1.69 9.23
C ALA A 111 -21.00 -3.22 9.40
N SER A 112 -19.85 -3.86 9.18
CA SER A 112 -19.71 -5.32 9.36
C SER A 112 -20.00 -5.77 10.80
N LEU A 113 -19.77 -4.92 11.81
CA LEU A 113 -20.14 -5.21 13.20
C LEU A 113 -21.66 -5.12 13.41
N ARG A 114 -22.32 -4.14 12.78
CA ARG A 114 -23.79 -3.99 12.83
C ARG A 114 -24.50 -5.16 12.15
N GLU A 115 -23.95 -5.62 11.03
CA GLU A 115 -24.46 -6.76 10.25
C GLU A 115 -24.06 -8.12 10.84
N ARG A 116 -23.15 -8.14 11.83
CA ARG A 116 -22.59 -9.34 12.45
C ARG A 116 -21.91 -10.29 11.46
N ASP A 117 -21.40 -9.76 10.34
CA ASP A 117 -20.69 -10.53 9.33
C ASP A 117 -19.20 -10.65 9.70
N ILE A 118 -18.83 -11.79 10.27
CA ILE A 118 -17.45 -12.11 10.65
C ILE A 118 -16.52 -12.16 9.42
N ALA A 119 -17.00 -12.62 8.27
CA ALA A 119 -16.15 -12.76 7.08
C ALA A 119 -15.82 -11.38 6.50
N ALA A 120 -16.82 -10.51 6.38
CA ALA A 120 -16.62 -9.11 5.99
C ALA A 120 -15.80 -8.35 7.04
N HIS A 121 -16.03 -8.59 8.33
CA HIS A 121 -15.24 -7.93 9.37
C HIS A 121 -13.75 -8.30 9.30
N MET A 122 -13.45 -9.57 9.04
CA MET A 122 -12.08 -10.07 8.99
C MET A 122 -11.33 -9.67 7.71
N SER A 123 -12.02 -9.28 6.63
CA SER A 123 -11.37 -8.84 5.38
C SER A 123 -10.70 -7.47 5.50
N HIS A 124 -11.07 -6.68 6.51
CA HIS A 124 -10.48 -5.37 6.81
C HIS A 124 -9.21 -5.43 7.67
N TYR A 125 -8.81 -6.62 8.13
CA TYR A 125 -7.60 -6.80 8.94
C TYR A 125 -6.46 -7.34 8.09
N ALA A 126 -5.25 -6.81 8.29
CA ALA A 126 -4.02 -7.44 7.81
C ALA A 126 -3.81 -8.80 8.51
N ASP A 127 -3.04 -9.70 7.89
CA ASP A 127 -2.77 -11.06 8.42
C ASP A 127 -2.20 -11.05 9.86
N THR A 128 -1.50 -9.97 10.23
CA THR A 128 -0.97 -9.74 11.59
C THR A 128 -1.17 -8.28 12.00
N LEU A 129 -1.61 -8.04 13.25
CA LEU A 129 -1.79 -6.70 13.80
C LEU A 129 -0.63 -6.35 14.75
N ASP A 130 0.10 -5.27 14.45
CA ASP A 130 1.17 -4.77 15.31
C ASP A 130 0.63 -4.32 16.69
N THR A 131 -0.62 -3.85 16.77
CA THR A 131 -1.28 -3.49 18.03
C THR A 131 -2.80 -3.73 17.95
N TYR A 132 -3.35 -4.48 18.92
CA TYR A 132 -4.77 -4.71 19.11
C TYR A 132 -5.13 -4.62 20.60
N TYR A 133 -5.88 -3.57 20.97
CA TYR A 133 -6.01 -3.12 22.37
C TYR A 133 -4.62 -2.89 23.01
N ALA A 134 -4.36 -3.45 24.19
CA ALA A 134 -3.05 -3.40 24.85
C ALA A 134 -2.08 -4.52 24.41
N LYS A 135 -2.47 -5.35 23.44
CA LYS A 135 -1.69 -6.51 23.00
C LYS A 135 -0.91 -6.17 21.72
N GLN A 136 0.33 -6.62 21.65
CA GLN A 136 1.19 -6.53 20.46
C GLN A 136 1.24 -7.89 19.74
N ASN A 137 1.49 -7.90 18.43
CA ASN A 137 1.64 -9.10 17.60
C ASN A 137 0.44 -10.07 17.65
N VAL A 138 -0.78 -9.55 17.52
CA VAL A 138 -1.98 -10.39 17.59
C VAL A 138 -2.28 -10.98 16.21
N PRO A 139 -2.32 -12.32 16.07
CA PRO A 139 -2.65 -12.96 14.79
C PRO A 139 -4.14 -12.78 14.47
N ALA A 140 -4.47 -12.62 13.18
CA ALA A 140 -5.85 -12.44 12.72
C ALA A 140 -6.80 -13.58 13.18
N SER A 141 -6.28 -14.81 13.34
CA SER A 141 -7.06 -15.95 13.86
C SER A 141 -7.55 -15.75 15.30
N GLN A 142 -6.75 -15.08 16.13
CA GLN A 142 -7.12 -14.75 17.50
C GLN A 142 -8.21 -13.67 17.52
N VAL A 143 -8.06 -12.64 16.68
CA VAL A 143 -9.09 -11.60 16.51
C VAL A 143 -10.40 -12.20 16.04
N ARG A 144 -10.36 -13.12 15.06
CA ARG A 144 -11.55 -13.85 14.59
C ARG A 144 -12.24 -14.63 15.69
N SER A 145 -11.49 -15.35 16.54
CA SER A 145 -12.06 -16.12 17.65
C SER A 145 -12.69 -15.20 18.71
N GLU A 146 -12.03 -14.09 19.05
CA GLU A 146 -12.58 -13.09 19.98
C GLU A 146 -13.86 -12.45 19.42
N ARG A 147 -13.89 -12.11 18.13
CA ARG A 147 -15.06 -11.52 17.46
C ARG A 147 -16.23 -12.50 17.36
N ALA A 148 -16.00 -13.75 16.99
CA ALA A 148 -17.04 -14.78 16.95
C ALA A 148 -17.72 -14.98 18.30
N ARG A 149 -16.95 -14.91 19.40
CA ARG A 149 -17.49 -14.98 20.77
C ARG A 149 -18.28 -13.74 21.16
N ALA A 150 -17.91 -12.56 20.67
CA ALA A 150 -18.66 -11.33 20.92
C ALA A 150 -20.01 -11.37 20.18
N PHE A 151 -20.01 -11.79 18.90
CA PHE A 151 -21.22 -11.93 18.11
C PHE A 151 -22.19 -12.99 18.64
N SER A 152 -21.74 -14.00 19.37
CA SER A 152 -22.65 -14.96 20.01
C SER A 152 -23.24 -14.46 21.33
N ARG A 153 -22.75 -13.34 21.87
CA ARG A 153 -23.11 -12.82 23.21
C ARG A 153 -24.09 -11.65 23.18
N TYR A 154 -24.18 -10.94 22.06
CA TYR A 154 -25.01 -9.76 21.91
C TYR A 154 -25.94 -9.92 20.71
N ASP A 155 -27.19 -9.55 20.90
CA ASP A 155 -28.24 -9.63 19.88
C ASP A 155 -28.18 -8.43 18.95
N LYS A 156 -27.83 -7.27 19.51
CA LYS A 156 -27.63 -6.00 18.82
C LYS A 156 -26.25 -5.45 19.13
N MET A 157 -25.53 -5.03 18.09
CA MET A 157 -24.20 -4.48 18.23
C MET A 157 -24.07 -3.21 17.40
N ASP A 158 -24.22 -2.05 18.04
CA ASP A 158 -24.02 -0.76 17.41
C ASP A 158 -22.62 -0.22 17.71
N VAL A 159 -21.95 0.26 16.66
CA VAL A 159 -20.68 0.98 16.75
C VAL A 159 -20.80 2.27 15.96
N THR A 160 -20.38 3.37 16.55
CA THR A 160 -20.32 4.69 15.92
C THR A 160 -18.91 5.25 15.98
N LEU A 161 -18.50 5.89 14.89
CA LEU A 161 -17.22 6.56 14.76
C LEU A 161 -17.47 8.07 14.75
N GLY A 162 -16.90 8.78 15.72
CA GLY A 162 -16.94 10.24 15.84
C GLY A 162 -15.53 10.84 15.71
N ASP A 163 -15.45 12.15 15.49
CA ASP A 163 -14.19 12.93 15.42
C ASP A 163 -13.11 12.24 14.54
N LEU A 164 -13.51 11.77 13.36
CA LEU A 164 -12.61 11.07 12.44
C LEU A 164 -11.63 12.05 11.79
N GLN A 165 -10.37 11.95 12.20
CA GLN A 165 -9.25 12.72 11.68
C GLN A 165 -8.28 11.78 10.98
N ILE A 166 -8.04 12.01 9.69
CA ILE A 166 -7.14 11.17 8.89
C ILE A 166 -6.01 12.04 8.36
N THR A 167 -4.78 11.69 8.71
CA THR A 167 -3.55 12.34 8.28
C THR A 167 -2.72 11.37 7.44
N PRO A 168 -2.73 11.54 6.10
CA PRO A 168 -1.83 10.81 5.20
C PRO A 168 -0.36 11.17 5.46
N ASP A 169 0.54 10.19 5.39
CA ASP A 169 1.99 10.43 5.47
C ASP A 169 2.49 11.12 4.19
N PRO A 170 3.17 12.28 4.27
CA PRO A 170 3.73 12.96 3.11
C PRO A 170 4.79 12.15 2.34
N ALA A 171 5.41 11.15 2.97
CA ALA A 171 6.33 10.21 2.29
C ALA A 171 5.60 9.14 1.45
N GLY A 172 4.26 9.03 1.58
CA GLY A 172 3.43 8.06 0.89
C GLY A 172 3.44 6.66 1.54
N GLY A 173 2.38 5.88 1.28
CA GLY A 173 2.28 4.47 1.71
C GLY A 173 1.80 4.26 3.16
N ARG A 174 1.56 5.33 3.93
CA ARG A 174 0.97 5.24 5.28
C ARG A 174 -0.07 6.32 5.52
N ALA A 175 -1.04 6.06 6.38
CA ALA A 175 -1.98 7.06 6.88
C ALA A 175 -2.30 6.80 8.35
N THR A 176 -2.35 7.86 9.15
CA THR A 176 -2.78 7.78 10.55
C THR A 176 -4.22 8.23 10.64
N ALA A 177 -5.10 7.38 11.18
CA ALA A 177 -6.48 7.71 11.49
C ALA A 177 -6.66 7.78 13.01
N THR A 178 -7.20 8.89 13.49
CA THR A 178 -7.60 9.10 14.88
C THR A 178 -9.11 9.31 14.91
N PHE A 179 -9.82 8.56 15.75
CA PHE A 179 -11.28 8.66 15.85
C PHE A 179 -11.77 8.25 17.24
N ASP A 180 -12.92 8.77 17.62
CA ASP A 180 -13.65 8.37 18.80
C ASP A 180 -14.60 7.23 18.45
N LYS A 181 -14.29 6.02 18.92
CA LYS A 181 -15.14 4.86 18.75
C LYS A 181 -16.06 4.72 19.95
N SER A 182 -17.36 4.75 19.73
CA SER A 182 -18.37 4.41 20.72
C SER A 182 -19.08 3.12 20.33
N TRP A 183 -19.45 2.31 21.32
CA TRP A 183 -20.21 1.09 21.10
C TRP A 183 -21.37 1.00 22.08
N ASP A 184 -22.45 0.37 21.60
CA ASP A 184 -23.64 0.02 22.38
C ASP A 184 -24.08 -1.39 21.97
N PHE A 185 -23.80 -2.36 22.84
CA PHE A 185 -24.09 -3.76 22.61
C PHE A 185 -25.17 -4.23 23.58
N GLU A 186 -26.26 -4.74 23.04
CA GLU A 186 -27.44 -5.15 23.79
C GLU A 186 -27.73 -6.64 23.57
N SER A 187 -28.27 -7.28 24.60
CA SER A 187 -28.89 -8.60 24.58
C SER A 187 -30.00 -8.62 25.63
N ASP A 188 -30.84 -9.65 25.61
CA ASP A 188 -31.95 -9.81 26.56
C ASP A 188 -31.54 -9.75 28.05
N SER A 189 -30.27 -10.00 28.38
CA SER A 189 -29.77 -10.05 29.76
C SER A 189 -28.58 -9.13 30.06
N ARG A 190 -28.04 -8.42 29.05
CA ARG A 190 -26.79 -7.66 29.18
C ARG A 190 -26.77 -6.45 28.26
N HIS A 191 -26.23 -5.37 28.78
CA HIS A 191 -25.95 -4.15 28.04
C HIS A 191 -24.49 -3.75 28.29
N ALA A 192 -23.75 -3.47 27.23
CA ALA A 192 -22.36 -3.03 27.31
C ALA A 192 -22.16 -1.83 26.40
N THR A 193 -21.86 -0.69 27.00
CA THR A 193 -21.57 0.57 26.30
C THR A 193 -20.20 1.10 26.71
N GLY A 194 -19.59 1.88 25.82
CA GLY A 194 -18.34 2.57 26.11
C GLY A 194 -17.89 3.43 24.94
N SER A 195 -16.90 4.28 25.21
CA SER A 195 -16.24 5.10 24.21
C SER A 195 -14.72 5.09 24.42
N VAL A 196 -13.97 5.14 23.32
CA VAL A 196 -12.51 5.20 23.36
C VAL A 196 -11.99 6.00 22.17
N ARG A 197 -11.05 6.90 22.43
CA ARG A 197 -10.26 7.52 21.37
C ARG A 197 -9.22 6.53 20.89
N GLN A 198 -9.26 6.20 19.60
CA GLN A 198 -8.37 5.24 18.98
C GLN A 198 -7.54 5.92 17.90
N GLN A 199 -6.24 5.63 17.89
CA GLN A 199 -5.33 6.00 16.82
C GLN A 199 -4.86 4.72 16.14
N LEU A 200 -4.89 4.69 14.81
CA LEU A 200 -4.53 3.55 14.00
C LEU A 200 -3.64 4.01 12.84
N THR A 201 -2.56 3.28 12.59
CA THR A 201 -1.69 3.51 11.44
C THR A 201 -2.02 2.48 10.37
N LEU A 202 -2.50 2.94 9.22
CA LEU A 202 -2.74 2.13 8.04
C LEU A 202 -1.50 2.19 7.15
N THR A 203 -1.09 1.05 6.64
CA THR A 203 -0.04 0.92 5.64
C THR A 203 -0.65 0.32 4.39
N ASN A 204 -0.32 0.88 3.22
CA ASN A 204 -0.67 0.28 1.93
C ASN A 204 0.42 -0.70 1.49
#